data_AF-A0A524I612-F1
#
_entry.id   AF-A0A524I612-F1
#
_cell.length_a   1.000
_cell.length_b   1.000
_cell.length_c   1.000
_cell.angle_alpha   90.00
_cell.angle_beta   90.00
_cell.angle_gamma   90.00
#
_symmetry.space_group_name_H-M   'P 1'
#
loop_
_entity.id
_entity.type
_entity.pdbx_description
1 polymer ?
#
loop_
_entity_poly.entity_id
_entity_poly.type
_entity_poly.pdbx_seq_one_letter_code
_entity_poly.pdbx_strand_id
1 'polypeptide(L)' 'MAKSLIIVESPAKARTIKKILGKGYQVLPSMGHVKDLPKSRLGVDVEKGFVPT' A
#
# COMPACT_ATOMS: atom_id res chain seq x y z
N MET A 1 -24.98 1.77 -2.81
CA MET A 1 -24.04 0.64 -2.97
C MET A 1 -22.72 1.01 -2.32
N ALA A 2 -22.06 0.06 -1.65
CA ALA A 2 -20.70 0.27 -1.17
C ALA A 2 -19.77 0.53 -2.37
N LYS A 3 -18.96 1.59 -2.30
CA LYS A 3 -17.96 1.88 -3.35
C LYS A 3 -16.78 0.93 -3.16
N SER A 4 -16.35 0.26 -4.23
CA SER A 4 -15.16 -0.58 -4.19
C SER A 4 -13.91 0.28 -3.94
N LEU A 5 -13.06 -0.14 -3.00
CA LEU A 5 -11.82 0.56 -2.65
C LEU A 5 -10.66 0.04 -3.50
N ILE A 6 -9.92 0.96 -4.10
CA ILE A 6 -8.68 0.70 -4.84
C ILE A 6 -7.57 1.50 -4.17
N ILE A 7 -6.51 0.82 -3.76
CA ILE A 7 -5.32 1.44 -3.17
C ILE A 7 -4.19 1.43 -4.20
N VAL A 8 -3.52 2.58 -4.36
CA VAL A 8 -2.37 2.74 -5.26
C VAL A 8 -1.23 3.42 -4.52
N GLU A 9 -0.01 3.34 -5.02
CA GLU A 9 1.14 3.84 -4.26
C GLU A 9 1.24 5.37 -4.19
N SER A 10 0.92 6.07 -5.30
CA SER A 10 1.19 7.51 -5.44
C SER A 10 -0.08 8.33 -5.72
N PRO A 11 -0.13 9.59 -5.26
CA PRO A 11 -1.29 10.45 -5.48
C PRO A 11 -1.55 10.75 -6.97
N ALA A 12 -0.50 10.76 -7.81
CA ALA A 12 -0.66 10.91 -9.25
C ALA A 12 -1.44 9.74 -9.87
N LYS A 13 -1.08 8.49 -9.52
CA LYS A 13 -1.81 7.28 -9.96
C LYS A 13 -3.27 7.33 -9.51
N ALA A 14 -3.52 7.74 -8.27
CA ALA A 14 -4.88 7.82 -7.73
C ALA A 14 -5.77 8.78 -8.51
N ARG A 15 -5.25 9.97 -8.86
CA ARG A 15 -5.98 10.96 -9.68
C ARG A 15 -6.29 10.43 -11.08
N THR A 16 -5.33 9.78 -11.73
CA THR A 16 -5.51 9.23 -13.08
C THR A 16 -6.55 8.11 -13.09
N ILE A 17 -6.44 7.13 -12.19
CA ILE A 17 -7.35 5.98 -12.15
C ILE A 17 -8.77 6.41 -11.74
N LYS A 18 -8.91 7.36 -10.81
CA LYS A 18 -10.21 7.92 -10.42
C LYS A 18 -10.94 8.57 -11.61
N LYS A 19 -10.22 9.23 -12.53
CA LYS A 19 -10.81 9.81 -13.74
C LYS A 19 -11.32 8.74 -14.71
N ILE A 20 -10.63 7.60 -14.79
CA ILE A 20 -10.97 6.49 -15.69
C ILE A 20 -12.18 5.71 -15.16
N LEU A 21 -12.19 5.36 -13.87
CA LEU A 21 -13.20 4.48 -13.27
C LEU A 21 -14.47 5.19 -12.79
N GLY A 22 -14.43 6.51 -12.61
CA GLY A 22 -15.58 7.30 -12.22
C GLY A 22 -16.04 7.11 -10.76
N LYS A 23 -17.31 7.45 -10.47
CA LYS A 23 -17.84 7.60 -9.11
C LYS A 23 -18.14 6.28 -8.37
N GLY A 24 -18.06 5.15 -9.06
CA GLY A 24 -18.31 3.81 -8.49
C GLY A 24 -17.17 3.30 -7.60
N TYR A 25 -16.00 3.92 -7.68
CA TYR A 25 -14.80 3.50 -6.97
C TYR A 25 -14.28 4.60 -6.04
N GLN A 26 -13.73 4.17 -4.91
CA GLN A 26 -12.92 5.00 -4.05
C GLN A 26 -11.45 4.67 -4.32
N VAL A 27 -10.69 5.63 -4.82
CA VAL A 27 -9.27 5.42 -5.13
C VAL A 27 -8.43 6.24 -4.16
N LEU A 28 -7.60 5.57 -3.34
CA LEU A 28 -6.75 6.18 -2.34
C LEU A 28 -5.27 5.84 -2.56
N PRO A 29 -4.37 6.80 -2.39
CA PRO A 29 -2.94 6.53 -2.44
C PRO A 29 -2.38 6.08 -1.06
N SER A 30 -1.43 5.15 -1.03
CA SER A 30 -0.76 4.66 0.19
C SER A 30 0.38 5.57 0.67
N MET A 31 0.80 6.54 -0.15
CA MET A 31 1.99 7.37 0.07
C MET A 31 3.29 6.55 0.17
N GLY A 32 3.39 5.45 -0.59
CA GLY A 32 4.52 4.53 -0.54
C GLY A 32 4.34 3.41 0.48
N HIS A 33 5.44 2.98 1.10
CA HIS A 33 5.47 1.89 2.07
C HIS A 33 4.75 2.26 3.37
N VAL A 34 3.80 1.43 3.80
CA VAL A 34 3.02 1.61 5.04
C VAL A 34 3.56 0.81 6.22
N LYS A 35 4.43 -0.17 5.94
CA LYS A 35 5.09 -1.01 6.93
C LYS A 35 6.49 -1.31 6.44
N ASP A 36 7.44 -1.29 7.36
CA ASP A 36 8.83 -1.59 7.11
C ASP A 36 9.40 -2.39 8.28
N LEU A 37 10.54 -3.03 8.06
CA LEU A 37 11.32 -3.66 9.11
C LEU A 37 11.92 -2.60 10.05
N PRO A 38 12.32 -2.99 11.28
CA PRO A 38 13.04 -2.11 12.17
C PRO A 38 14.29 -1.51 11.52
N LYS A 39 14.42 -0.17 11.55
CA LYS A 39 15.49 0.55 10.81
C LYS A 39 16.91 0.29 11.32
N SER A 40 17.06 -0.05 12.60
CA SER A 40 18.36 -0.05 13.29
C SER A 40 18.70 -1.38 13.96
N ARG A 41 17.92 -2.43 13.71
CA ARG A 41 18.17 -3.78 14.20
C ARG A 41 17.80 -4.80 13.14
N LEU A 42 18.39 -5.99 13.23
CA LEU A 42 18.05 -7.07 12.31
C LEU A 42 16.56 -7.42 12.48
N GLY A 43 15.77 -7.12 11.45
CA GLY A 43 14.32 -7.30 11.43
C GLY A 43 13.87 -8.67 10.97
N VAL A 44 14.78 -9.64 10.93
CA VAL A 44 14.53 -10.99 10.43
C VAL A 44 15.11 -12.04 11.36
N ASP A 45 14.41 -13.15 11.52
CA ASP A 45 14.87 -14.33 12.25
C ASP A 45 15.66 -15.24 11.30
N VAL A 46 16.99 -15.23 11.38
CA VAL A 46 17.88 -16.00 10.50
C VAL A 46 17.76 -17.51 10.76
N GLU A 47 17.44 -17.93 11.98
CA GLU A 47 17.32 -19.34 12.36
C GLU A 47 15.96 -19.92 11.98
N LYS A 48 14.92 -19.07 11.89
CA LYS A 48 13.56 -19.47 11.47
C LYS A 48 13.23 -19.08 10.02
N GLY A 49 14.20 -19.20 9.12
CA GLY A 49 13.93 -19.06 7.68
C GLY A 49 13.71 -17.63 7.21
N PHE A 50 14.35 -16.64 7.84
CA PHE A 50 14.33 -15.22 7.46
C PHE A 50 12.95 -14.55 7.56
N VAL A 51 12.08 -15.04 8.45
CA VAL A 51 10.79 -14.39 8.70
C VAL A 51 10.98 -13.04 9.39
N PRO A 52 10.16 -12.01 9.08
CA PRO A 52 10.17 -10.74 9.81
C PRO A 52 9.91 -10.90 11.31
N THR A 53 10.67 -10.21 12.16
CA THR A 53 10.49 -10.16 13.63
C THR A 53 9.69 -8.96 14.12
#